data_AF-A0A511HQI6-F1
#
_entry.id   AF-A0A511HQI6-F1
#
_cell.length_a   1.000
_cell.length_b   1.000
_cell.length_c   1.000
_cell.angle_alpha   90.00
_cell.angle_beta   90.00
_cell.angle_gamma   90.00
#
_symmetry.space_group_name_H-M   'P 1'
#
loop_
_entity.id
_entity.type
_entity.pdbx_description
1 polymer ?
#
loop_
_entity_poly.entity_id
_entity_poly.type
_entity_poly.pdbx_seq_one_letter_code
_entity_poly.pdbx_strand_id
1 'polypeptide(L)'
;MTTSPKPLHLVHMTVVDFQNTTLRIDLATSRYGTPQPQLDVILPRGSTHRHLSATLHALSADLELRTPPNERWIVQSERLLEPNHGRIYLELSEGDHAEAMCGMMLLSTLMG
;
A
#
# COMPACT_ATOMS: atom_id res chain seq x y z
N MET A 1 -34.06 9.64 -14.98
CA MET A 1 -34.05 8.58 -13.94
C MET A 1 -32.66 8.51 -13.38
N THR A 2 -32.43 9.03 -12.19
CA THR A 2 -31.15 8.95 -11.47
C THR A 2 -31.05 7.57 -10.83
N THR A 3 -30.31 6.66 -11.46
CA THR A 3 -29.94 5.39 -10.83
C THR A 3 -28.92 5.69 -9.74
N SER A 4 -29.33 5.66 -8.47
CA SER A 4 -28.37 5.62 -7.36
C SER A 4 -27.43 4.44 -7.57
N PRO A 5 -26.10 4.65 -7.51
CA PRO A 5 -25.14 3.56 -7.64
C PRO A 5 -25.40 2.55 -6.52
N LYS A 6 -25.51 1.27 -6.87
CA LYS A 6 -25.61 0.20 -5.88
C LYS A 6 -24.30 0.12 -5.10
N PRO A 7 -24.32 0.06 -3.76
CA PRO A 7 -23.11 -0.12 -2.98
C PRO A 7 -22.47 -1.47 -3.31
N LEU A 8 -21.21 -1.44 -3.73
CA LEU A 8 -20.39 -2.64 -3.91
C LEU A 8 -20.14 -3.26 -2.53
N HIS A 9 -20.82 -4.37 -2.24
CA HIS A 9 -20.57 -5.14 -1.03
C HIS A 9 -19.44 -6.15 -1.32
N LEU A 10 -18.22 -5.80 -0.93
CA LEU A 10 -17.17 -6.79 -0.77
C LEU A 10 -17.43 -7.54 0.54
N VAL A 11 -17.74 -8.84 0.42
CA VAL A 11 -17.79 -9.75 1.57
C VAL A 11 -16.42 -9.70 2.26
N HIS A 12 -16.39 -9.74 3.60
CA HIS A 12 -15.17 -9.95 4.38
C HIS A 12 -14.43 -11.18 3.82
N MET A 13 -13.46 -10.93 2.96
CA MET A 13 -12.52 -11.94 2.52
C MET A 13 -11.28 -11.77 3.35
N THR A 14 -10.88 -12.83 4.04
CA THR A 14 -9.53 -12.92 4.56
C THR A 14 -8.62 -13.10 3.35
N VAL A 15 -8.11 -11.99 2.81
CA VAL A 15 -7.23 -11.98 1.62
C VAL A 15 -5.92 -12.70 1.93
N VAL A 16 -5.45 -12.57 3.17
CA VAL A 16 -4.23 -13.18 3.68
C VAL A 16 -4.41 -13.47 5.16
N ASP A 17 -3.99 -14.66 5.58
CA ASP A 17 -3.58 -14.84 6.97
C ASP A 17 -2.22 -14.16 7.12
N PHE A 18 -2.18 -13.00 7.81
CA PHE A 18 -0.93 -12.27 8.03
C PHE A 18 0.09 -13.06 8.87
N GLN A 19 -0.26 -14.25 9.37
CA GLN A 19 0.70 -15.17 9.95
C GLN A 19 1.84 -15.43 8.97
N ASN A 20 3.03 -15.00 9.35
CA ASN A 20 4.29 -15.09 8.59
C ASN A 20 4.39 -14.18 7.35
N THR A 21 3.52 -13.17 7.20
CA THR A 21 3.79 -12.04 6.29
C THR A 21 4.73 -11.06 6.98
N THR A 22 5.81 -10.66 6.30
CA THR A 22 6.68 -9.60 6.77
C THR A 22 6.30 -8.29 6.10
N LEU A 23 5.99 -7.28 6.92
CA LEU A 23 5.81 -5.90 6.51
C LEU A 23 7.01 -5.09 6.96
N ARG A 24 7.64 -4.36 6.04
CA ARG A 24 8.77 -3.48 6.37
C ARG A 24 8.56 -2.10 5.76
N ILE A 25 8.56 -1.09 6.62
CA ILE A 25 8.50 0.30 6.21
C ILE A 25 9.92 0.82 6.00
N ASP A 26 10.12 1.59 4.93
CA ASP A 26 11.38 2.26 4.62
C ASP A 26 11.13 3.66 4.02
N LEU A 27 12.10 4.55 4.17
CA LEU A 27 12.12 5.85 3.50
C LEU A 27 13.19 5.81 2.42
N ALA A 28 12.78 5.45 1.21
CA ALA A 28 13.66 5.36 0.05
C ALA A 28 13.81 6.71 -0.67
N THR A 29 14.57 6.69 -1.76
CA THR A 29 14.68 7.82 -2.70
C THR A 29 13.91 7.49 -3.98
N SER A 30 13.02 8.40 -4.40
CA SER A 30 12.25 8.29 -5.64
C SER A 30 13.15 8.42 -6.88
N ARG A 31 12.59 8.09 -8.06
CA ARG A 31 13.25 8.32 -9.36
C ARG A 31 13.57 9.81 -9.63
N TYR A 32 12.98 10.72 -8.87
CA TYR A 32 13.17 12.17 -8.98
C TYR A 32 14.15 12.71 -7.93
N GLY A 33 14.73 11.86 -7.08
CA GLY A 33 15.66 12.28 -6.02
C GLY A 33 14.98 12.79 -4.75
N THR A 34 13.65 12.65 -4.63
CA THR A 34 12.88 13.06 -3.44
C THR A 34 12.70 11.89 -2.47
N PRO A 35 12.48 12.14 -1.17
CA PRO A 35 12.12 11.09 -0.22
C PRO A 35 10.83 10.38 -0.65
N GLN A 36 10.77 9.06 -0.47
CA GLN A 36 9.64 8.22 -0.84
C GLN A 36 9.33 7.21 0.26
N PRO A 37 8.21 7.37 0.97
CA PRO A 37 7.72 6.36 1.91
C PRO A 37 7.37 5.07 1.18
N GLN A 38 7.85 3.94 1.66
CA GLN A 38 7.64 2.63 1.08
C GLN A 38 7.28 1.59 2.12
N LEU A 39 6.50 0.60 1.71
CA LEU A 39 6.16 -0.60 2.45
C LEU A 39 6.50 -1.81 1.58
N ASP A 40 7.52 -2.56 1.97
CA ASP A 40 7.77 -3.89 1.41
C ASP A 40 6.80 -4.90 2.05
N VAL A 41 6.19 -5.71 1.20
CA VAL A 41 5.23 -6.77 1.56
C VAL A 41 5.79 -8.10 1.11
N ILE A 42 6.19 -8.93 2.06
CA ILE A 42 6.80 -10.23 1.80
C ILE A 42 5.88 -11.32 2.36
N LEU A 43 5.23 -12.06 1.46
CA LEU A 43 4.39 -13.20 1.82
C LEU A 43 5.23 -14.45 2.12
N PRO A 44 4.66 -15.45 2.83
CA PRO A 44 5.32 -16.74 3.02
C PRO A 44 5.77 -17.39 1.71
N ARG A 45 6.89 -18.12 1.75
CA ARG A 45 7.36 -18.90 0.60
C ARG A 45 6.28 -19.89 0.15
N GLY A 46 6.16 -20.08 -1.16
CA GLY A 46 5.08 -20.89 -1.77
C GLY A 46 3.80 -20.12 -2.04
N SER A 47 3.71 -18.85 -1.62
CA SER A 47 2.59 -17.98 -2.01
C SER A 47 2.56 -17.78 -3.52
N THR A 48 1.35 -17.82 -4.08
CA THR A 48 1.16 -17.58 -5.51
C THR A 48 1.27 -16.10 -5.82
N HIS A 49 1.61 -15.79 -7.06
CA HIS A 49 1.57 -14.42 -7.59
C HIS A 49 0.19 -13.75 -7.42
N ARG A 50 -0.90 -14.53 -7.50
CA ARG A 50 -2.26 -14.03 -7.29
C ARG A 50 -2.51 -13.63 -5.84
N HIS A 51 -1.98 -14.37 -4.87
CA HIS A 51 -2.06 -13.99 -3.47
C HIS A 51 -1.33 -12.68 -3.22
N LEU A 52 -0.11 -12.51 -3.74
CA LEU A 52 0.62 -11.25 -3.64
C LEU A 52 -0.17 -10.10 -4.27
N SER A 53 -0.66 -10.28 -5.49
CA SER A 53 -1.45 -9.24 -6.18
C SER A 53 -2.69 -8.83 -5.38
N ALA A 54 -3.43 -9.79 -4.85
CA ALA A 54 -4.60 -9.52 -4.03
C ALA A 54 -4.25 -8.78 -2.72
N THR A 55 -3.13 -9.17 -2.10
CA THR A 55 -2.61 -8.51 -0.89
C THR A 55 -2.27 -7.05 -1.15
N LEU A 56 -1.53 -6.77 -2.23
CA LEU A 56 -1.16 -5.41 -2.59
C LEU A 56 -2.40 -4.56 -2.86
N HIS A 57 -3.39 -5.07 -3.59
CA HIS A 57 -4.64 -4.36 -3.80
C HIS A 57 -5.40 -4.07 -2.51
N ALA A 58 -5.48 -5.04 -1.58
CA ALA A 58 -6.16 -4.85 -0.31
C ALA A 58 -5.47 -3.78 0.56
N LEU A 59 -4.14 -3.86 0.69
CA LEU A 59 -3.35 -2.89 1.46
C LEU A 59 -3.37 -1.50 0.81
N SER A 60 -3.25 -1.41 -0.51
CA SER A 60 -3.37 -0.13 -1.22
C SER A 60 -4.74 0.49 -1.01
N ALA A 61 -5.83 -0.31 -1.09
CA ALA A 61 -7.18 0.21 -0.83
C ALA A 61 -7.35 0.70 0.62
N ASP A 62 -6.83 -0.04 1.61
CA ASP A 62 -6.87 0.40 3.02
C ASP A 62 -6.10 1.72 3.21
N LEU A 63 -4.91 1.84 2.61
CA LEU A 63 -4.12 3.08 2.66
C LEU A 63 -4.81 4.27 1.99
N GLU A 64 -5.42 4.07 0.83
CA GLU A 64 -6.20 5.10 0.14
C GLU A 64 -7.36 5.58 1.05
N LEU A 65 -8.07 4.66 1.70
CA LEU A 65 -9.18 5.00 2.61
C LEU A 65 -8.73 5.67 3.90
N ARG A 66 -7.49 5.44 4.34
CA ARG A 66 -6.88 6.09 5.51
C ARG A 66 -6.23 7.43 5.18
N THR A 67 -5.97 7.71 3.90
CA THR A 67 -5.32 8.94 3.47
C THR A 67 -6.23 10.14 3.73
N PRO A 68 -5.78 11.12 4.53
CA PRO A 68 -6.56 12.33 4.78
C PRO A 68 -6.83 13.11 3.47
N PRO A 69 -8.01 13.74 3.29
CA PRO A 69 -8.36 14.42 2.03
C PRO A 69 -7.44 15.58 1.61
N ASN A 70 -6.65 16.12 2.55
CA ASN A 70 -5.69 17.20 2.31
C ASN A 70 -4.34 16.69 1.82
N GLU A 71 -4.05 15.39 1.97
CA GLU A 71 -2.84 14.77 1.44
C GLU A 71 -3.01 14.49 -0.05
N ARG A 72 -1.94 14.71 -0.81
CA ARG A 72 -1.98 14.70 -2.29
C ARG A 72 -1.11 13.62 -2.91
N TRP A 73 -0.51 12.75 -2.11
CA TRP A 73 0.25 11.62 -2.63
C TRP A 73 -0.67 10.60 -3.30
N ILE A 74 -0.10 9.80 -4.19
CA ILE A 74 -0.78 8.68 -4.85
C ILE A 74 -0.24 7.38 -4.26
N VAL A 75 -1.13 6.45 -3.87
CA VAL A 75 -0.70 5.12 -3.45
C VAL A 75 -0.43 4.28 -4.69
N GLN A 76 0.82 3.88 -4.85
CA GLN A 76 1.25 2.99 -5.93
C GLN A 76 1.64 1.64 -5.38
N SER A 77 1.52 0.60 -6.21
CA SER A 77 2.01 -0.74 -5.88
C SER A 77 2.76 -1.35 -7.05
N GLU A 78 3.78 -2.11 -6.74
CA GLU A 78 4.55 -2.88 -7.72
C GLU A 78 4.86 -4.27 -7.19
N ARG A 79 5.11 -5.18 -8.12
CA ARG A 79 5.59 -6.53 -7.83
C ARG A 79 7.07 -6.56 -8.10
N LEU A 80 7.83 -7.09 -7.16
CA LEU A 80 9.27 -7.21 -7.28
C LEU A 80 9.63 -8.56 -7.92
N LEU A 81 10.94 -8.81 -8.06
CA LEU A 81 11.44 -9.96 -8.80
C LEU A 81 10.98 -11.29 -8.17
N GLU A 82 10.95 -11.37 -6.84
CA GLU A 82 10.49 -12.57 -6.16
C GLU A 82 8.94 -12.68 -6.17
N PRO A 83 8.35 -13.86 -6.48
CA PRO A 83 6.90 -14.02 -6.62
C PRO A 83 6.06 -13.69 -5.38
N ASN A 84 6.68 -13.71 -4.20
CA ASN A 84 6.08 -13.43 -2.90
C ASN A 84 6.46 -12.04 -2.36
N HIS A 85 7.12 -11.20 -3.15
CA HIS A 85 7.63 -9.91 -2.74
C HIS A 85 7.01 -8.80 -3.59
N GLY A 86 6.35 -7.87 -2.93
CA GLY A 86 5.80 -6.67 -3.54
C GLY A 86 6.10 -5.44 -2.71
N ARG A 87 5.78 -4.29 -3.27
CA ARG A 87 5.99 -3.00 -2.63
C ARG A 87 4.79 -2.11 -2.84
N ILE A 88 4.45 -1.36 -1.81
CA ILE A 88 3.58 -0.19 -1.90
C ILE A 88 4.45 1.03 -1.64
N TYR A 89 4.29 2.09 -2.42
CA TYR A 89 4.98 3.34 -2.19
C TYR A 89 4.06 4.53 -2.37
N LEU A 90 4.33 5.61 -1.64
CA LEU A 90 3.60 6.86 -1.76
C LEU A 90 4.34 7.74 -2.75
N GLU A 91 3.75 7.97 -3.92
CA GLU A 91 4.25 8.96 -4.88
C GLU A 91 3.81 10.34 -4.41
N LEU A 92 4.72 11.02 -3.69
CA LEU A 92 4.49 12.33 -3.08
C LEU A 92 4.29 13.41 -4.14
N SER A 93 3.43 14.38 -3.83
CA SER A 93 3.12 15.49 -4.75
C SER A 93 4.22 16.54 -4.75
N GLU A 94 4.61 17.03 -3.58
CA GLU A 94 5.66 18.04 -3.42
C GLU A 94 7.03 17.37 -3.24
N GLY A 95 7.04 16.17 -2.63
CA GLY A 95 8.25 15.40 -2.42
C GLY A 95 9.19 16.02 -1.39
N ASP A 96 8.67 16.87 -0.51
CA ASP A 96 9.43 17.43 0.59
C ASP A 96 9.48 16.47 1.79
N HIS A 97 10.35 16.80 2.75
CA HIS A 97 10.56 15.94 3.91
C HIS A 97 9.34 15.90 4.85
N ALA A 98 8.55 16.98 4.94
CA ALA A 98 7.39 17.03 5.81
C ALA A 98 6.28 16.11 5.28
N GLU A 99 5.99 16.21 3.98
CA GLU A 99 5.05 15.33 3.28
C GLU A 99 5.49 13.86 3.40
N ALA A 100 6.79 13.59 3.25
CA ALA A 100 7.33 12.24 3.43
C ALA A 100 7.13 11.70 4.86
N MET A 101 7.26 12.53 5.88
CA MET A 101 7.02 12.11 7.27
C MET A 101 5.55 11.85 7.56
N CYS A 102 4.64 12.66 7.01
CA CYS A 102 3.21 12.36 7.04
C CYS A 102 2.91 11.02 6.37
N GLY A 103 3.53 10.74 5.22
CA GLY A 103 3.40 9.46 4.52
C GLY A 103 3.93 8.26 5.33
N MET A 104 5.08 8.40 5.98
CA MET A 104 5.63 7.37 6.87
C MET A 104 4.73 7.08 8.08
N MET A 105 4.12 8.13 8.64
CA MET A 105 3.12 7.99 9.71
C MET A 105 1.90 7.21 9.22
N LEU A 106 1.39 7.50 8.01
CA LEU A 106 0.28 6.76 7.41
C LEU A 106 0.63 5.27 7.25
N LEU A 107 1.79 4.95 6.68
CA LEU A 107 2.24 3.56 6.51
C LEU A 107 2.35 2.83 7.85
N SER A 108 2.79 3.52 8.90
CA SER A 108 2.92 2.94 10.25
C SER A 108 1.58 2.48 10.82
N THR A 109 0.46 3.06 10.39
CA THR A 109 -0.89 2.64 10.83
C THR A 109 -1.28 1.23 10.37
N LEU A 110 -0.54 0.64 9.41
CA LEU A 110 -0.73 -0.73 8.97
C LEU A 110 -0.01 -1.76 9.87
N MET A 111 0.89 -1.32 10.74
CA MET A 111 1.70 -2.22 11.56
C MET A 111 1.04 -2.65 12.88
N GLY A 112 -0.09 -2.02 13.26
CA GLY A 112 -0.79 -2.30 14.52
C GLY A 112 -0.26 -1.48 15.68
#